data_AF-A0A257UGE0-F1
#
_entry.id   AF-A0A257UGE0-F1
#
_cell.length_a   1.000
_cell.length_b   1.000
_cell.length_c   1.000
_cell.angle_alpha   90.00
_cell.angle_beta   90.00
_cell.angle_gamma   90.00
#
_symmetry.space_group_name_H-M   'P 1'
#
loop_
_entity.id
_entity.type
_entity.pdbx_description
1 polymer ?
#
loop_
_entity_poly.entity_id
_entity_poly.type
_entity_poly.pdbx_seq_one_letter_code
_entity_poly.pdbx_strand_id
1 'polypeptide(L)'
;MSLFTDEVKCEGGWVEFSRAWPERPGVQLYAQPASVLPPLDAVFFRGSELVGDWLQANDWERDRRYNHNFKDEQVANQYEQVWFSEYPLYLQSDIYAVLGGWHFPGPDDDWHDLVENQLLVLTIRDAEPWVEAWRTRDGGFRVLQRVT
;
A
#
# COMPACT_ATOMS: atom_id res chain seq x y z
N MET A 1 13.84 -14.59 0.15
CA MET A 1 12.36 -14.68 0.15
C MET A 1 11.93 -14.63 -1.29
N SER A 2 11.10 -15.56 -1.73
CA SER A 2 10.55 -15.62 -3.08
C SER A 2 9.04 -15.48 -3.00
N LEU A 3 8.47 -14.68 -3.91
CA LEU A 3 7.04 -14.43 -4.02
C LEU A 3 6.50 -15.20 -5.24
N PHE A 4 5.41 -15.92 -5.05
CA PHE A 4 4.73 -16.66 -6.10
C PHE A 4 3.29 -16.22 -6.19
N THR A 5 2.82 -15.95 -7.39
CA THR A 5 1.46 -15.58 -7.73
C THR A 5 0.65 -16.82 -8.13
N ASP A 6 -0.64 -16.81 -7.79
CA ASP A 6 -1.60 -17.77 -8.32
C ASP A 6 -2.05 -17.28 -9.71
N GLU A 7 -1.45 -17.85 -10.76
CA GLU A 7 -1.73 -17.52 -12.16
C GLU A 7 -3.09 -18.03 -12.66
N VAL A 8 -3.76 -18.91 -11.91
CA VAL A 8 -5.07 -19.46 -12.31
C VAL A 8 -6.19 -18.56 -11.84
N LYS A 9 -6.09 -18.06 -10.60
CA LYS A 9 -7.12 -17.20 -9.99
C LYS A 9 -6.81 -15.72 -10.12
N CYS A 10 -5.54 -15.33 -10.23
CA CYS A 10 -5.10 -13.93 -10.23
C CYS A 10 -5.54 -13.12 -8.98
N GLU A 11 -5.75 -13.79 -7.84
CA GLU A 11 -6.26 -13.16 -6.60
C GLU A 11 -5.22 -13.13 -5.46
N GLY A 12 -4.16 -13.94 -5.53
CA GLY A 12 -3.22 -14.06 -4.42
C GLY A 12 -1.97 -14.87 -4.74
N GLY A 13 -1.40 -15.53 -3.74
CA GLY A 13 -0.13 -16.22 -3.89
C GLY A 13 0.45 -16.72 -2.57
N TRP A 14 1.74 -17.06 -2.57
CA TRP A 14 2.45 -17.49 -1.37
C TRP A 14 3.90 -17.01 -1.35
N VAL A 15 4.50 -17.09 -0.16
CA VAL A 15 5.88 -16.70 0.10
C VAL A 15 6.69 -17.94 0.47
N GLU A 16 7.86 -18.10 -0.13
CA GLU A 16 8.81 -19.14 0.25
C GLU A 16 10.14 -18.58 0.76
N PHE A 17 10.69 -19.28 1.75
CA PHE A 17 12.03 -19.01 2.28
C PHE A 17 12.99 -20.08 1.80
N SER A 18 13.73 -19.77 0.74
CA SER A 18 14.88 -20.57 0.32
C SER A 18 16.19 -19.91 0.77
N ARG A 19 17.22 -20.73 0.99
CA ARG A 19 18.59 -20.26 1.24
C ARG A 19 19.33 -19.86 -0.04
N ALA A 20 18.80 -20.24 -1.20
CA ALA A 20 19.38 -19.98 -2.52
C ALA A 20 18.28 -19.54 -3.49
N TRP A 21 18.59 -18.57 -4.33
CA TRP A 21 17.67 -18.12 -5.38
C TRP A 21 17.48 -19.24 -6.41
N PRO A 22 16.24 -19.56 -6.82
CA PRO A 22 16.03 -20.54 -7.85
C PRO A 22 16.60 -20.01 -9.17
N GLU A 23 17.44 -20.79 -9.85
CA GLU A 23 17.88 -20.47 -11.20
C GLU A 23 16.68 -20.62 -12.14
N ARG A 24 16.20 -19.50 -12.66
CA ARG A 24 15.10 -19.44 -13.61
C ARG A 24 15.44 -18.45 -14.72
N PRO A 25 15.07 -18.74 -15.98
CA PRO A 25 15.17 -17.75 -17.04
C PRO A 25 14.29 -16.54 -16.70
N GLY A 26 14.80 -15.33 -16.87
CA GLY A 26 14.07 -14.10 -16.57
C GLY A 26 14.94 -12.86 -16.64
N VAL A 27 14.30 -11.69 -16.48
CA VAL A 27 14.96 -10.40 -16.37
C VAL A 27 15.10 -10.05 -14.89
N GLN A 28 16.30 -9.67 -14.46
CA GLN A 28 16.50 -9.16 -13.12
C GLN A 28 15.88 -7.76 -13.01
N LEU A 29 14.92 -7.63 -12.09
CA LEU A 29 14.25 -6.36 -11.81
C LEU A 29 14.85 -5.70 -10.57
N TYR A 30 14.78 -4.37 -10.52
CA TYR A 30 15.27 -3.58 -9.39
C TYR A 30 14.13 -3.17 -8.47
N ALA A 31 14.37 -3.32 -7.17
CA ALA A 31 13.50 -2.82 -6.13
C ALA A 31 14.20 -1.68 -5.37
N GLN A 32 13.43 -0.73 -4.88
CA GLN A 32 13.95 0.34 -4.01
C GLN A 32 13.12 0.46 -2.73
N PRO A 33 13.75 0.70 -1.57
CA PRO A 33 13.04 1.22 -0.42
C PRO A 33 12.41 2.56 -0.78
N ALA A 34 11.14 2.75 -0.44
CA ALA A 34 10.50 4.06 -0.55
C ALA A 34 10.12 4.58 0.83
N SER A 35 10.33 5.88 1.02
CA SER A 35 9.75 6.62 2.14
C SER A 35 8.63 7.48 1.57
N VAL A 36 7.40 7.01 1.72
CA VAL A 36 6.20 7.69 1.21
C VAL A 36 5.43 8.30 2.36
N LEU A 37 4.77 9.43 2.12
CA LEU A 37 3.78 9.95 3.06
C LEU A 37 2.68 8.89 3.28
N PRO A 38 2.13 8.78 4.50
CA PRO A 38 0.94 7.97 4.71
C PRO A 38 -0.21 8.47 3.83
N PRO A 39 -1.08 7.58 3.32
CA PRO A 39 -2.33 8.04 2.74
C PRO A 39 -3.18 8.74 3.80
N LEU A 40 -4.14 9.56 3.36
CA LEU A 40 -4.97 10.36 4.26
C LEU A 40 -5.74 9.48 5.25
N ASP A 41 -6.23 8.29 4.83
CA ASP A 41 -6.85 7.31 5.72
C ASP A 41 -5.94 6.90 6.89
N ALA A 42 -4.61 6.75 6.66
CA ALA A 42 -3.66 6.46 7.73
C ALA A 42 -3.42 7.66 8.64
N VAL A 43 -3.39 8.88 8.08
CA VAL A 43 -3.29 10.10 8.89
C VAL A 43 -4.50 10.20 9.81
N PHE A 44 -5.71 9.93 9.32
CA PHE A 44 -6.91 10.00 10.16
C PHE A 44 -6.91 8.92 11.23
N PHE A 45 -6.61 7.68 10.84
CA PHE A 45 -6.65 6.53 11.73
C PHE A 45 -5.57 6.55 12.81
N ARG A 46 -4.33 6.90 12.45
CA ARG A 46 -3.15 6.83 13.35
C ARG A 46 -2.51 8.16 13.69
N GLY A 47 -3.06 9.26 13.18
CA GLY A 47 -2.55 10.59 13.45
C GLY A 47 -2.54 10.92 14.93
N SER A 48 -1.71 11.90 15.30
CA SER A 48 -1.57 12.37 16.68
C SER A 48 -2.89 12.88 17.28
N GLU A 49 -2.87 13.26 18.55
CA GLU A 49 -4.01 13.91 19.20
C GLU A 49 -4.43 15.21 18.49
N LEU A 50 -3.48 15.97 17.92
CA LEU A 50 -3.80 17.16 17.13
C LEU A 50 -4.62 16.82 15.87
N VAL A 51 -4.34 15.68 15.23
CA VAL A 51 -5.19 15.19 14.13
C VAL A 51 -6.56 14.80 14.68
N GLY A 52 -6.61 14.17 15.86
CA GLY A 52 -7.86 13.83 16.55
C GLY A 52 -8.74 15.03 16.83
N ASP A 53 -8.18 16.11 17.40
CA ASP A 53 -8.88 17.36 17.68
C ASP A 53 -9.42 18.00 16.39
N TRP A 54 -8.62 18.00 15.32
CA TRP A 54 -9.02 18.50 14.01
C TRP A 54 -10.15 17.67 13.39
N LEU A 55 -10.10 16.34 13.49
CA LEU A 55 -11.19 15.46 13.06
C LEU A 55 -12.46 15.71 13.87
N GLN A 56 -12.35 15.81 15.20
CA GLN A 56 -13.49 16.07 16.08
C GLN A 56 -14.15 17.43 15.79
N ALA A 57 -13.35 18.48 15.58
CA ALA A 57 -13.85 19.80 15.20
C ALA A 57 -14.63 19.78 13.87
N ASN A 58 -14.30 18.83 12.99
CA ASN A 58 -14.94 18.62 11.71
C ASN A 58 -16.01 17.51 11.73
N ASP A 59 -16.39 16.99 12.91
CA ASP A 59 -17.38 15.91 13.09
C ASP A 59 -17.03 14.66 12.28
N TRP A 60 -15.76 14.26 12.36
CA TRP A 60 -15.21 13.12 11.65
C TRP A 60 -14.63 12.08 12.60
N GLU A 61 -14.93 10.82 12.32
CA GLU A 61 -14.46 9.67 13.10
C GLU A 61 -13.13 9.15 12.51
N ARG A 62 -12.22 8.71 13.39
CA ARG A 62 -10.85 8.30 12.98
C ARG A 62 -10.81 7.09 12.05
N ASP A 63 -11.76 6.18 12.19
CA ASP A 63 -11.88 4.94 11.42
C ASP A 63 -12.74 5.12 10.16
N ARG A 64 -13.30 6.30 9.92
CA ARG A 64 -14.08 6.56 8.71
C ARG A 64 -13.16 6.78 7.51
N ARG A 65 -13.36 5.99 6.43
CA ARG A 65 -12.68 6.18 5.14
C ARG A 65 -12.89 7.60 4.61
N TYR A 66 -11.82 8.19 4.09
CA TYR A 66 -11.94 9.44 3.36
C TYR A 66 -12.70 9.21 2.05
N ASN A 67 -13.68 10.07 1.79
CA ASN A 67 -14.58 9.95 0.64
C ASN A 67 -14.92 11.34 0.04
N HIS A 68 -14.02 12.31 0.23
CA HIS A 68 -14.17 13.70 -0.23
C HIS A 68 -15.34 14.49 0.38
N ASN A 69 -15.96 14.05 1.48
CA ASN A 69 -17.01 14.81 2.18
C ASN A 69 -16.60 15.36 3.56
N PHE A 70 -15.30 15.39 3.84
CA PHE A 70 -14.74 15.99 5.04
C PHE A 70 -14.90 17.52 5.01
N LYS A 71 -15.30 18.13 6.14
CA LYS A 71 -15.69 19.55 6.18
C LYS A 71 -14.56 20.52 5.84
N ASP A 72 -13.34 20.20 6.22
CA ASP A 72 -12.14 20.93 5.82
C ASP A 72 -11.45 20.23 4.64
N GLU A 73 -12.22 20.06 3.55
CA GLU A 73 -11.79 19.39 2.32
C GLU A 73 -10.56 20.06 1.70
N GLN A 74 -10.36 21.36 1.91
CA GLN A 74 -9.25 22.09 1.31
C GLN A 74 -7.90 21.57 1.81
N VAL A 75 -7.74 21.38 3.12
CA VAL A 75 -6.51 20.84 3.71
C VAL A 75 -6.33 19.37 3.32
N ALA A 76 -7.41 18.58 3.37
CA ALA A 76 -7.39 17.17 2.96
C ALA A 76 -6.95 17.00 1.49
N ASN A 77 -7.53 17.79 0.57
CA ASN A 77 -7.21 17.74 -0.85
C ASN A 77 -5.77 18.20 -1.14
N GLN A 78 -5.26 19.21 -0.42
CA GLN A 78 -3.85 19.61 -0.54
C GLN A 78 -2.91 18.49 -0.12
N TYR A 79 -3.24 17.78 0.97
CA TYR A 79 -2.46 16.63 1.40
C TYR A 79 -2.49 15.51 0.35
N GLU A 80 -3.67 15.15 -0.16
CA GLU A 80 -3.81 14.14 -1.20
C GLU A 80 -3.02 14.50 -2.45
N GLN A 81 -3.04 15.76 -2.90
CA GLN A 81 -2.27 16.19 -4.06
C GLN A 81 -0.77 15.97 -3.89
N VAL A 82 -0.23 16.28 -2.72
CA VAL A 82 1.18 16.01 -2.41
C VAL A 82 1.42 14.50 -2.39
N TRP A 83 0.57 13.74 -1.71
CA TRP A 83 0.68 12.29 -1.66
C TRP A 83 0.65 11.64 -3.05
N PHE A 84 -0.29 12.02 -3.92
CA PHE A 84 -0.35 11.56 -5.32
C PHE A 84 0.90 11.92 -6.11
N SER A 85 1.51 13.09 -5.86
CA SER A 85 2.72 13.51 -6.57
C SER A 85 3.99 12.75 -6.15
N GLU A 86 3.98 12.14 -4.96
CA GLU A 86 5.14 11.43 -4.40
C GLU A 86 4.97 9.91 -4.37
N TYR A 87 3.73 9.41 -4.44
CA TYR A 87 3.46 7.99 -4.28
C TYR A 87 3.97 7.18 -5.49
N PRO A 88 4.72 6.08 -5.28
CA PRO A 88 5.47 5.39 -6.34
C PRO A 88 4.65 4.93 -7.55
N LEU A 89 3.37 4.62 -7.36
CA LEU A 89 2.48 4.23 -8.45
C LEU A 89 2.32 5.34 -9.52
N TYR A 90 2.49 6.60 -9.13
CA TYR A 90 2.33 7.76 -10.01
C TYR A 90 3.65 8.30 -10.55
N LEU A 91 4.79 7.74 -10.11
CA LEU A 91 6.10 8.16 -10.57
C LEU A 91 6.47 7.45 -11.88
N GLN A 92 6.84 8.24 -12.89
CA GLN A 92 7.51 7.70 -14.07
C GLN A 92 8.96 7.33 -13.70
N SER A 93 9.19 6.06 -13.35
CA SER A 93 10.50 5.57 -12.93
C SER A 93 10.79 4.17 -13.47
N ASP A 94 12.07 3.77 -13.46
CA ASP A 94 12.53 2.41 -13.75
C ASP A 94 12.43 1.47 -12.52
N ILE A 95 11.66 1.86 -11.51
CA ILE A 95 11.42 1.05 -10.31
C ILE A 95 10.29 0.07 -10.62
N TYR A 96 10.59 -1.23 -10.49
CA TYR A 96 9.59 -2.29 -10.70
C TYR A 96 8.89 -2.68 -9.41
N ALA A 97 9.58 -2.53 -8.28
CA ALA A 97 9.02 -2.84 -6.97
C ALA A 97 9.50 -1.86 -5.89
N VAL A 98 8.60 -1.59 -4.95
CA VAL A 98 8.86 -0.79 -3.75
C VAL A 98 8.95 -1.71 -2.56
N LEU A 99 9.95 -1.50 -1.70
CA LEU A 99 10.12 -2.23 -0.45
C LEU A 99 9.55 -1.42 0.71
N GLY A 100 8.58 -1.98 1.41
CA GLY A 100 7.91 -1.34 2.56
C GLY A 100 6.97 -0.20 2.18
N GLY A 101 6.82 0.76 3.09
CA GLY A 101 5.97 1.93 2.91
C GLY A 101 4.51 1.70 3.32
N TRP A 102 3.64 2.56 2.82
CA TRP A 102 2.19 2.45 2.97
C TRP A 102 1.59 1.82 1.72
N HIS A 103 0.55 1.02 1.90
CA HIS A 103 -0.22 0.48 0.78
C HIS A 103 -1.15 1.53 0.19
N PHE A 104 -1.54 1.29 -1.05
CA PHE A 104 -2.53 2.09 -1.73
C PHE A 104 -3.90 1.79 -1.10
N PRO A 105 -4.66 2.79 -0.61
CA PRO A 105 -5.91 2.53 0.11
C PRO A 105 -7.02 1.91 -0.75
N GLY A 106 -6.91 1.97 -2.08
CA GLY A 106 -7.71 1.23 -3.06
C GLY A 106 -9.24 1.40 -2.98
N PRO A 107 -9.97 0.97 -4.02
CA PRO A 107 -11.43 0.87 -3.96
C PRO A 107 -11.92 -0.43 -3.31
N ASP A 108 -11.03 -1.41 -3.07
CA ASP A 108 -11.37 -2.78 -2.65
C ASP A 108 -11.87 -2.91 -1.19
N ASP A 109 -12.02 -1.78 -0.49
CA ASP A 109 -12.49 -1.66 0.90
C ASP A 109 -11.71 -2.52 1.92
N ASP A 110 -10.48 -2.90 1.61
CA ASP A 110 -9.61 -3.75 2.44
C ASP A 110 -8.63 -2.96 3.32
N TRP A 111 -8.73 -1.63 3.33
CA TRP A 111 -7.88 -0.74 4.11
C TRP A 111 -7.78 -1.16 5.58
N HIS A 112 -8.93 -1.32 6.26
CA HIS A 112 -8.96 -1.65 7.67
C HIS A 112 -8.44 -3.07 7.96
N ASP A 113 -8.56 -3.97 7.00
CA ASP A 113 -8.02 -5.33 7.10
C ASP A 113 -6.50 -5.35 6.97
N LEU A 114 -5.92 -4.36 6.28
CA LEU A 114 -4.50 -4.30 5.95
C LEU A 114 -3.71 -3.28 6.77
N VAL A 115 -4.35 -2.27 7.38
CA VAL A 115 -3.69 -1.16 8.10
C VAL A 115 -2.85 -1.63 9.30
N GLU A 116 -3.15 -2.79 9.86
CA GLU A 116 -2.38 -3.42 10.96
C GLU A 116 -1.26 -4.35 10.45
N ASN A 117 -1.22 -4.65 9.16
CA ASN A 117 -0.20 -5.48 8.54
C ASN A 117 0.96 -4.61 8.01
N GLN A 118 2.12 -5.23 7.84
CA GLN A 118 3.28 -4.56 7.28
C GLN A 118 3.43 -4.93 5.80
N LEU A 119 3.30 -3.94 4.92
CA LEU A 119 3.66 -4.11 3.52
C LEU A 119 5.17 -4.40 3.41
N LEU A 120 5.53 -5.44 2.68
CA LEU A 120 6.93 -5.82 2.43
C LEU A 120 7.36 -5.41 1.03
N VAL A 121 6.51 -5.68 0.04
CA VAL A 121 6.77 -5.43 -1.38
C VAL A 121 5.49 -5.03 -2.08
N LEU A 122 5.56 -4.04 -2.96
CA LEU A 122 4.53 -3.68 -3.95
C LEU A 122 5.19 -3.60 -5.33
N THR A 123 4.68 -4.33 -6.33
CA THR A 123 5.10 -4.14 -7.73
C THR A 123 4.33 -2.99 -8.37
N ILE A 124 4.93 -2.19 -9.23
CA ILE A 124 4.28 -0.98 -9.78
C ILE A 124 4.36 -0.81 -11.30
N ARG A 125 5.40 -1.31 -11.97
CA ARG A 125 5.63 -1.04 -13.39
C ARG A 125 5.26 -2.23 -14.27
N ASP A 126 4.45 -1.98 -15.31
CA ASP A 126 3.98 -2.98 -16.29
C ASP A 126 3.37 -4.22 -15.62
N ALA A 127 2.78 -4.01 -14.43
CA ALA A 127 2.48 -5.06 -13.48
C ALA A 127 1.02 -5.00 -13.08
N GLU A 128 0.06 -4.91 -14.01
CA GLU A 128 -1.28 -5.40 -13.70
C GLU A 128 -1.34 -6.90 -14.03
N PRO A 129 -1.77 -7.77 -13.09
CA PRO A 129 -2.13 -7.44 -11.71
C PRO A 129 -0.91 -7.04 -10.88
N TRP A 130 -1.04 -6.01 -10.04
CA TRP A 130 0.07 -5.64 -9.17
C TRP A 130 0.06 -6.49 -7.92
N VAL A 131 1.26 -6.93 -7.53
CA VAL A 131 1.44 -7.88 -6.45
C VAL A 131 1.91 -7.16 -5.20
N GLU A 132 1.21 -7.41 -4.10
CA GLU A 132 1.60 -6.98 -2.77
C GLU A 132 1.95 -8.19 -1.92
N ALA A 133 3.09 -8.12 -1.24
CA ALA A 133 3.48 -9.09 -0.23
C ALA A 133 3.46 -8.42 1.14
N TRP A 134 2.82 -9.09 2.10
CA TRP A 134 2.52 -8.56 3.41
C TRP A 134 3.06 -9.48 4.49
N ARG A 135 3.53 -8.90 5.59
CA ARG A 135 3.66 -9.59 6.87
C ARG A 135 2.42 -9.30 7.70
N THR A 136 1.73 -10.37 8.10
CA THR A 136 0.52 -10.25 8.92
C THR A 136 0.89 -10.00 10.38
N ARG A 137 -0.04 -9.43 11.15
CA ARG A 137 0.16 -9.12 12.58
C ARG A 137 0.56 -10.34 13.44
N ASP A 138 0.07 -11.52 13.10
CA ASP A 138 0.39 -12.80 13.76
C ASP A 138 1.76 -13.38 13.33
N GLY A 139 2.47 -12.71 12.42
CA GLY A 139 3.80 -13.08 11.95
C GLY A 139 3.81 -13.96 10.69
N GLY A 140 2.64 -14.26 10.12
CA GLY A 140 2.48 -14.93 8.83
C GLY A 140 2.73 -14.00 7.62
N PHE A 141 2.35 -14.49 6.44
CA PHE A 141 2.45 -13.75 5.19
C PHE A 141 1.15 -13.81 4.41
N ARG A 142 0.85 -12.73 3.69
CA ARG A 142 -0.27 -12.63 2.75
C ARG A 142 0.23 -12.08 1.43
N VAL A 143 -0.31 -12.58 0.33
CA VAL A 143 -0.01 -12.10 -1.02
C VAL A 143 -1.33 -11.70 -1.67
N LEU A 144 -1.37 -10.50 -2.22
CA LEU A 144 -2.51 -9.95 -2.95
C LEU A 144 -2.09 -9.64 -4.38
N GLN A 145 -3.01 -9.87 -5.32
CA GLN A 145 -2.90 -9.44 -6.70
C GLN A 145 -4.06 -8.47 -6.96
N ARG A 146 -3.76 -7.24 -7.39
CA ARG A 146 -4.79 -6.21 -7.67
C ARG A 146 -4.88 -5.92 -9.15
N VAL A 147 -6.11 -5.80 -9.64
CA VAL A 147 -6.44 -5.38 -11.00
C VAL A 147 -7.31 -4.14 -10.88
N THR A 148 -7.05 -3.12 -11.70
CA THR A 148 -7.81 -1.86 -11.73
C THR A 148 -8.87 -1.84 -12.83
#